data_AF-A0A8I5ZRA0-F1
#
_entry.id   AF-A0A8I5ZRA0-F1
#
_cell.length_a   1.000
_cell.length_b   1.000
_cell.length_c   1.000
_cell.angle_alpha   90.00
_cell.angle_beta   90.00
_cell.angle_gamma   90.00
#
_symmetry.space_group_name_H-M   'P 1'
#
loop_
_entity.id
_entity.type
_entity.pdbx_description
1 polymer ?
#
loop_
_entity_poly.entity_id
_entity_poly.type
_entity_poly.pdbx_seq_one_letter_code
_entity_poly.pdbx_strand_id
1 'polypeptide(L)' 'MFLFIEPTFKYCRNNQEILNQLPFKHCLLGYVDITATNKTNSIQDYVQQLTGVRIFPWVFIGNQRLHRQMQ' A
#
# COMPACT_ATOMS: atom_id res chain seq x y z
N MET A 1 6.25 8.36 -1.63
CA MET A 1 5.14 7.45 -1.97
C MET A 1 5.35 6.18 -1.19
N PHE A 2 4.34 5.71 -0.47
CA PHE A 2 4.40 4.45 0.26
C PHE A 2 3.34 3.49 -0.25
N LEU A 3 3.74 2.24 -0.47
CA LEU A 3 2.84 1.14 -0.81
C LEU A 3 2.79 0.17 0.37
N PHE A 4 1.65 0.13 1.04
CA PHE A 4 1.37 -0.84 2.09
C PHE A 4 0.75 -2.09 1.45
N ILE A 5 1.36 -3.24 1.69
CA ILE A 5 1.02 -4.48 1.00
C ILE A 5 0.92 -5.66 1.95
N GLU A 6 0.21 -6.69 1.47
CA GLU A 6 0.36 -8.07 1.91
C GLU A 6 1.01 -8.84 0.74
N PRO A 7 2.29 -9.25 0.82
CA PRO A 7 3.04 -9.82 -0.31
C PRO A 7 2.54 -11.20 -0.74
N THR A 8 1.68 -11.83 0.08
CA THR A 8 0.97 -13.08 -0.21
C THR A 8 0.05 -12.94 -1.42
N PHE A 9 -0.55 -11.76 -1.65
CA PHE A 9 -1.46 -11.53 -2.77
C PHE A 9 -0.71 -11.17 -4.06
N LYS A 10 -1.02 -11.88 -5.16
CA LYS A 10 -0.44 -11.65 -6.48
C LYS A 10 -0.60 -10.20 -6.96
N TYR A 11 -1.78 -9.60 -6.75
CA TYR A 11 -2.04 -8.22 -7.14
C TYR A 11 -1.11 -7.21 -6.44
N CYS A 12 -0.76 -7.44 -5.16
CA CYS A 12 0.20 -6.59 -4.44
C CYS A 12 1.59 -6.66 -5.07
N ARG A 13 2.08 -7.87 -5.39
CA ARG A 13 3.37 -8.07 -6.05
C ARG A 13 3.43 -7.43 -7.43
N ASN A 14 2.37 -7.59 -8.23
CA ASN A 14 2.26 -6.93 -9.54
C ASN A 14 2.39 -5.40 -9.43
N ASN A 15 1.73 -4.79 -8.43
CA ASN A 15 1.84 -3.34 -8.20
C ASN A 15 3.26 -2.93 -7.78
N GLN A 16 3.96 -3.75 -6.99
CA GLN A 16 5.37 -3.49 -6.69
C GLN A 16 6.24 -3.50 -7.94
N GLU A 17 6.09 -4.52 -8.78
CA GLU A 17 6.84 -4.68 -10.03
C GLU A 17 6.63 -3.50 -10.98
N ILE A 18 5.38 -3.08 -11.19
CA ILE A 18 5.05 -1.92 -12.04
C ILE A 18 5.69 -0.64 -11.50
N LEU A 19 5.60 -0.39 -10.19
CA LEU A 19 6.16 0.82 -9.60
C LEU A 19 7.70 0.83 -9.63
N ASN A 20 8.34 -0.34 -9.54
CA ASN A 20 9.80 -0.48 -9.66
C ASN A 20 10.33 -0.17 -11.07
N GLN A 21 9.48 -0.25 -12.10
CA GLN A 21 9.86 0.10 -13.48
C GLN A 21 9.84 1.61 -13.74
N LEU A 22 9.21 2.39 -12.87
CA LEU A 22 9.13 3.83 -13.02
C LEU A 22 10.39 4.52 -12.48
N PRO A 23 10.86 5.62 -13.09
CA PRO A 23 12.10 6.31 -12.72
C PRO A 23 11.94 7.18 -11.45
N PHE A 24 11.49 6.57 -10.35
CA PHE A 24 11.48 7.25 -9.05
C PHE A 24 12.91 7.46 -8.56
N LYS A 25 13.21 8.66 -8.04
CA LYS A 25 14.47 8.85 -7.30
C LYS A 25 14.48 7.89 -6.11
N HIS A 26 15.66 7.36 -5.78
CA HIS A 26 15.84 6.56 -4.56
C HIS A 26 15.24 7.29 -3.34
N CYS A 27 14.65 6.53 -2.42
CA CYS A 27 13.93 7.02 -1.24
C CYS A 27 12.58 7.72 -1.49
N LEU A 28 12.15 7.95 -2.74
CA LEU A 28 10.79 8.47 -3.01
C LEU A 28 9.71 7.39 -2.99
N LEU A 29 10.08 6.12 -3.14
CA LEU A 29 9.18 4.97 -3.08
C LEU A 29 9.59 4.04 -1.94
N GLY A 30 8.67 3.80 -1.01
CA GLY A 30 8.82 2.83 0.08
C GLY A 30 7.77 1.74 0.01
N TYR A 31 8.17 0.51 0.31
CA TYR A 31 7.28 -0.63 0.43
C TYR A 31 7.18 -1.05 1.89
N VAL A 32 5.96 -1.19 2.39
CA VAL A 32 5.69 -1.61 3.76
C VAL A 32 4.92 -2.92 3.69
N ASP A 33 5.60 -4.01 4.02
CA ASP A 33 4.97 -5.29 4.28
C ASP A 33 4.34 -5.26 5.68
N ILE A 34 3.01 -5.25 5.72
CA ILE A 34 2.26 -5.22 6.99
C ILE A 34 2.36 -6.55 7.75
N THR A 35 2.66 -7.65 7.04
CA THR A 35 2.73 -9.01 7.60
C THR A 35 4.05 -9.26 8.30
N ALA A 36 5.05 -8.40 8.05
CA ALA A 36 6.28 -8.36 8.84
C ALA A 36 6.01 -7.99 10.32
N THR A 37 4.80 -7.54 10.65
CA THR A 37 4.35 -7.31 12.03
C THR A 37 3.28 -8.33 12.41
N ASN A 38 3.19 -8.71 13.69
CA ASN A 38 2.04 -9.46 14.22
C ASN A 38 0.78 -8.59 14.44
N LYS A 39 0.78 -7.35 13.91
CA LYS A 39 -0.29 -6.35 14.10
C LYS A 39 -1.08 -6.07 12.82
N THR A 40 -1.01 -6.96 11.83
CA THR A 40 -1.67 -6.79 10.53
C THR A 40 -3.14 -6.38 10.66
N ASN A 41 -3.91 -7.06 11.53
CA ASN A 41 -5.32 -6.72 11.76
C ASN A 41 -5.49 -5.31 12.32
N SER A 42 -4.71 -4.92 13.34
CA SER A 42 -4.79 -3.58 13.92
C SER A 42 -4.42 -2.48 12.92
N ILE A 43 -3.44 -2.75 12.05
CA ILE A 43 -3.07 -1.84 10.95
C ILE A 43 -4.24 -1.73 9.96
N GLN A 44 -4.87 -2.85 9.60
CA GLN A 44 -6.05 -2.88 8.72
C GLN A 44 -7.22 -2.08 9.29
N ASP A 45 -7.51 -2.25 10.56
CA ASP A 45 -8.62 -1.58 11.21
C ASP A 45 -8.35 -0.07 11.35
N TYR A 46 -7.10 0.32 11.63
CA TYR A 46 -6.69 1.73 11.64
C TYR A 46 -6.83 2.38 10.26
N VAL A 47 -6.37 1.72 9.20
CA VAL A 47 -6.49 2.26 7.84
C VAL A 47 -7.95 2.30 7.39
N GLN A 48 -8.77 1.33 7.79
CA GLN A 48 -10.21 1.36 7.54
C GLN A 48 -10.86 2.55 8.26
N GLN A 49 -10.52 2.81 9.52
CA GLN A 49 -11.02 3.97 10.27
C GLN A 49 -10.67 5.29 9.57
N LEU A 50 -9.45 5.40 9.03
CA LEU A 50 -9.01 6.61 8.34
C LEU A 50 -9.62 6.79 6.94
N THR A 51 -9.93 5.70 6.24
CA THR A 51 -10.14 5.75 4.78
C THR A 51 -11.47 5.14 4.30
N GLY A 52 -12.20 4.46 5.18
CA GLY A 52 -13.38 3.67 4.86
C GLY A 52 -13.10 2.33 4.16
N VAL A 53 -11.83 1.99 3.88
CA VAL A 53 -11.47 0.81 3.07
C VAL A 53 -10.41 -0.04 3.77
N ARG A 54 -10.72 -1.34 3.94
CA ARG A 54 -9.83 -2.34 4.57
C ARG A 54 -8.97 -3.13 3.56
N ILE A 55 -9.14 -2.89 2.26
CA ILE A 55 -8.58 -3.71 1.17
C ILE A 55 -7.22 -3.20 0.70
N PHE A 56 -6.27 -4.12 0.47
CA PHE A 56 -4.93 -3.87 -0.07
C PHE A 56 -4.86 -3.81 -1.60
N PRO A 57 -3.80 -3.21 -2.16
CA PRO A 57 -2.76 -2.43 -1.49
C PRO A 57 -3.20 -0.98 -1.27
N TRP A 58 -2.70 -0.34 -0.22
CA TRP A 58 -2.90 1.09 -0.02
C TRP A 58 -1.70 1.88 -0.54
N VAL A 59 -1.97 2.77 -1.48
CA VAL A 59 -0.97 3.68 -2.05
C VAL A 59 -1.14 5.05 -1.41
N PHE A 60 -0.07 5.60 -0.84
CA PHE A 60 -0.04 6.94 -0.26
C PHE A 60 1.00 7.82 -0.96
N ILE A 61 0.60 9.03 -1.37
CA ILE A 61 1.50 10.09 -1.82
C ILE A 61 1.52 11.18 -0.75
N GLY A 62 2.64 11.30 -0.04
CA GLY A 62 2.70 12.12 1.18
C GLY A 62 1.68 11.60 2.20
N ASN A 63 0.80 12.49 2.66
CA ASN A 63 -0.26 12.16 3.61
C ASN A 63 -1.60 11.83 2.93
N GLN A 64 -1.65 11.83 1.60
CA GLN A 64 -2.87 11.57 0.84
C GLN A 64 -2.89 10.14 0.33
N ARG A 65 -4.00 9.44 0.56
CA ARG A 65 -4.25 8.13 -0.02
C ARG A 65 -4.71 8.29 -1.47
N LEU A 66 -4.03 7.60 -2.38
CA LEU A 66 -4.57 7.38 -3.72
C LEU A 66 -5.67 6.32 -3.64
N HIS A 67 -6.88 6.70 -4.05
CA HIS A 67 -8.00 5.80 -4.22
C HIS A 67 -8.31 5.68 -5.71
N ARG A 68 -8.57 4.46 -6.19
CA ARG A 68 -9.23 4.29 -7.48
C ARG A 68 -10.73 4.54 -7.23
N GLN A 69 -11.29 5.61 -7.79
CA GLN A 69 -12.74 5.65 -8.00
C GLN A 69 -13.04 4.57 -9.05
N MET A 70 -13.79 3.53 -8.67
CA MET A 70 -14.46 2.71 -9.67
C MET A 70 -15.65 3.55 -10.16
N GLN A 71 -15.65 3.90 -11.45
CA GLN A 71 -16.87 4.34 -12.13
C GLN A 71 -17.79 3.13 -12.32
#